data_AF-A0A439DSM9-F1
#
_entry.id   AF-A0A439DSM9-F1
#
_cell.length_a   1.000
_cell.length_b   1.000
_cell.length_c   1.000
_cell.angle_alpha   90.00
_cell.angle_beta   90.00
_cell.angle_gamma   90.00
#
_symmetry.space_group_name_H-M   'P 1'
#
loop_
_entity.id
_entity.type
_entity.pdbx_description
1 polymer ?
#
loop_
_entity_poly.entity_id
_entity_poly.type
_entity_poly.pdbx_seq_one_letter_code
_entity_poly.pdbx_strand_id
1 'polypeptide(L)'
;MSVPTPVPSVLLWHVHGSWTEAFVAGPHRYLTPVNSERDADGRGLCGRNWPQAQEIPLSQLRDEDVDLVVLQRPHELELATRWLGRRPGLDVPTARLLPEVARRRVRA
;
A
#
# COMPACT_ATOMS: atom_id res chain seq x y z
N MET A 1 -8.29 6.43 -31.48
CA MET A 1 -8.96 5.76 -30.35
C MET A 1 -8.01 5.83 -29.17
N SER A 2 -8.34 6.61 -28.13
CA SER A 2 -7.53 6.66 -26.92
C SER A 2 -7.76 5.37 -26.14
N VAL A 3 -6.74 4.56 -25.94
CA VAL A 3 -6.82 3.43 -25.02
C VAL A 3 -7.11 4.04 -23.64
N PRO A 4 -8.19 3.65 -22.93
CA PRO A 4 -8.39 4.13 -21.57
C PRO A 4 -7.15 3.75 -20.76
N THR A 5 -6.51 4.75 -20.14
CA THR A 5 -5.41 4.50 -19.20
C THR A 5 -5.92 3.56 -18.12
N PRO A 6 -5.24 2.43 -17.86
CA PRO A 6 -5.60 1.55 -16.77
C PRO A 6 -5.68 2.33 -15.46
N VAL A 7 -6.69 2.04 -14.64
CA VAL A 7 -6.79 2.63 -13.30
C VAL A 7 -5.61 2.08 -12.47
N PRO A 8 -4.72 2.94 -11.93
CA PRO A 8 -3.55 2.45 -11.22
C PRO A 8 -3.91 1.60 -10.00
N SER A 9 -3.16 0.52 -9.76
CA SER A 9 -3.28 -0.32 -8.58
C SER A 9 -2.29 0.11 -7.50
N VAL A 10 -2.80 0.40 -6.31
CA VAL A 10 -2.04 0.91 -5.17
C VAL A 10 -2.03 -0.15 -4.06
N LEU A 11 -0.84 -0.58 -3.66
CA LEU A 11 -0.64 -1.48 -2.52
C LEU A 11 -0.57 -0.69 -1.22
N LEU A 12 -1.40 -1.08 -0.25
CA LEU A 12 -1.49 -0.41 1.04
C LEU A 12 -1.86 -1.40 2.16
N TRP A 13 -1.11 -1.38 3.27
CA TRP A 13 -1.52 -2.09 4.49
C TRP A 13 -2.50 -1.26 5.31
N HIS A 14 -3.52 -1.91 5.87
CA HIS A 14 -4.47 -1.26 6.77
C HIS A 14 -3.86 -1.08 8.16
N VAL A 15 -3.23 0.07 8.40
CA VAL A 15 -2.60 0.41 9.69
C VAL A 15 -3.51 1.28 10.55
N HIS A 16 -3.99 2.40 10.00
CA HIS A 16 -4.81 3.37 10.72
C HIS A 16 -6.17 3.55 10.02
N GLY A 17 -7.25 3.10 10.66
CA GLY A 17 -8.56 2.99 10.01
C GLY A 17 -9.10 4.29 9.40
N SER A 18 -9.04 5.42 10.13
CA SER A 18 -9.53 6.71 9.62
C SER A 18 -8.68 7.27 8.47
N TRP A 19 -7.36 7.10 8.55
CA TRP A 19 -6.44 7.50 7.48
C TRP A 19 -6.66 6.64 6.23
N THR A 20 -6.76 5.32 6.38
CA THR A 20 -7.00 4.40 5.27
C THR A 20 -8.35 4.70 4.61
N GLU A 21 -9.41 4.92 5.40
CA GLU A 21 -10.73 5.25 4.88
C GLU A 21 -10.74 6.51 4.01
N ALA A 22 -10.06 7.58 4.46
CA ALA A 22 -9.92 8.79 3.66
C ALA A 22 -9.07 8.55 2.39
N PHE A 23 -8.00 7.78 2.51
CA PHE A 23 -7.08 7.52 1.40
C PHE A 23 -7.72 6.67 0.30
N VAL A 24 -8.42 5.58 0.66
CA VAL A 24 -9.03 4.65 -0.31
C VAL A 24 -10.31 5.17 -0.95
N ALA A 25 -10.79 6.36 -0.56
CA ALA A 25 -11.89 7.04 -1.22
C ALA A 25 -11.51 7.60 -2.62
N GLY A 26 -10.21 7.65 -2.95
CA GLY A 26 -9.73 8.06 -4.27
C GLY A 26 -10.06 7.06 -5.40
N PRO A 27 -9.87 7.44 -6.67
CA PRO A 27 -10.35 6.68 -7.83
C PRO A 27 -9.41 5.55 -8.28
N HIS A 28 -8.61 4.97 -7.37
CA HIS A 28 -7.62 3.93 -7.68
C HIS A 28 -8.10 2.56 -7.21
N ARG A 29 -7.51 1.48 -7.75
CA ARG A 29 -7.70 0.13 -7.20
C ARG A 29 -6.76 -0.05 -6.02
N TYR A 30 -7.28 -0.28 -4.81
CA TYR A 30 -6.45 -0.47 -3.61
C TYR A 30 -6.36 -1.96 -3.25
N LEU A 31 -5.14 -2.47 -3.20
CA LEU A 31 -4.84 -3.82 -2.76
C LEU A 31 -4.43 -3.78 -1.28
N THR A 32 -5.23 -4.42 -0.42
CA THR A 32 -4.98 -4.49 1.02
C THR A 32 -4.59 -5.91 1.41
N PRO A 33 -3.33 -6.18 1.77
CA PRO A 33 -2.89 -7.53 2.01
C PRO A 33 -3.57 -8.20 3.21
N VAL A 34 -3.87 -9.50 3.06
CA VAL A 34 -4.43 -10.35 4.12
C VAL A 34 -3.60 -11.63 4.31
N ASN A 35 -3.41 -12.05 5.56
CA ASN A 35 -2.78 -13.32 5.94
C ASN A 35 -3.73 -14.18 6.79
N SER A 36 -3.33 -15.42 7.08
CA SER A 36 -4.16 -16.36 7.86
C SER A 36 -4.46 -15.85 9.26
N GLU A 37 -3.48 -15.20 9.89
CA GLU A 37 -3.57 -14.72 11.28
C GLU A 37 -4.37 -13.42 11.41
N ARG A 38 -4.61 -12.72 10.29
CA ARG A 38 -5.20 -11.37 10.23
C ARG A 38 -4.53 -10.38 11.20
N ASP A 39 -3.20 -10.48 11.29
CA ASP A 39 -2.37 -9.69 12.20
C ASP A 39 -2.01 -8.31 11.62
N ALA A 40 -1.12 -7.57 12.29
CA ALA A 40 -0.72 -6.22 11.89
C ALA A 40 -0.08 -6.13 10.48
N ASP A 41 0.40 -7.25 9.93
CA ASP A 41 1.06 -7.30 8.62
C ASP A 41 0.19 -7.96 7.54
N GLY A 42 -1.04 -8.35 7.88
CA GLY A 42 -1.99 -8.95 6.94
C GLY A 42 -3.44 -8.97 7.45
N ARG A 43 -3.92 -7.90 8.07
CA ARG A 43 -5.31 -7.87 8.59
C ARG A 43 -6.39 -7.71 7.53
N GLY A 44 -6.03 -7.33 6.30
CA GLY A 44 -6.98 -7.03 5.24
C GLY A 44 -7.87 -5.81 5.56
N LEU A 45 -9.12 -5.86 5.11
CA LEU A 45 -10.09 -4.77 5.26
C LEU A 45 -10.72 -4.72 6.65
N CYS A 46 -10.56 -5.78 7.46
CA CYS A 46 -11.16 -5.89 8.80
C CYS A 46 -12.69 -5.69 8.80
N GLY A 47 -13.37 -6.25 7.79
CA GLY A 47 -14.82 -6.16 7.64
C GLY A 47 -15.34 -4.80 7.16
N ARG A 48 -14.46 -3.83 6.85
CA ARG A 48 -14.87 -2.54 6.28
C ARG A 48 -15.26 -2.69 4.81
N ASN A 49 -16.29 -1.94 4.41
CA ASN A 49 -16.73 -1.89 3.02
C ASN A 49 -16.19 -0.62 2.35
N TRP A 50 -15.02 -0.74 1.73
CA TRP A 50 -14.42 0.32 0.92
C TRP A 50 -14.54 -0.09 -0.56
N PRO A 51 -15.37 0.58 -1.36
CA PRO A 51 -15.72 0.10 -2.71
C PRO A 51 -14.53 -0.10 -3.65
N GLN A 52 -13.45 0.65 -3.44
CA GLN A 52 -12.25 0.62 -4.26
C GLN A 52 -11.12 -0.24 -3.68
N ALA A 53 -11.29 -0.78 -2.47
CA ALA A 53 -10.28 -1.59 -1.79
C ALA A 53 -10.71 -3.05 -1.72
N GLN A 54 -9.76 -3.95 -1.99
CA GLN A 54 -9.97 -5.39 -1.91
C GLN A 54 -8.89 -6.07 -1.09
N GLU A 55 -9.25 -7.13 -0.37
CA GLU A 55 -8.28 -8.02 0.26
C GLU A 55 -7.51 -8.79 -0.81
N ILE A 56 -6.19 -8.91 -0.66
CA ILE A 56 -5.35 -9.79 -1.46
C ILE A 56 -4.50 -10.67 -0.54
N PRO A 57 -4.53 -12.01 -0.69
CA PRO A 57 -3.61 -12.87 0.05
C PRO A 57 -2.15 -12.46 -0.19
N LEU A 58 -1.34 -12.37 0.89
CA LEU A 58 0.09 -12.02 0.76
C LEU A 58 0.83 -12.89 -0.27
N SER A 59 0.49 -14.19 -0.34
CA SER A 59 1.08 -15.14 -1.28
C SER A 59 0.81 -14.83 -2.75
N GLN A 60 -0.24 -14.06 -3.06
CA GLN A 60 -0.62 -13.70 -4.44
C GLN A 60 -0.05 -12.35 -4.88
N LEU A 61 0.53 -11.56 -3.96
CA LEU A 61 1.06 -10.23 -4.28
C LEU A 61 2.14 -10.23 -5.37
N ARG A 62 2.89 -11.32 -5.52
CA ARG A 62 3.94 -11.44 -6.55
C ARG A 62 3.38 -11.32 -7.97
N ASP A 63 2.14 -11.76 -8.17
CA ASP A 63 1.51 -11.85 -9.47
C ASP A 63 0.62 -10.63 -9.78
N GLU A 64 0.50 -9.68 -8.85
CA GLU A 64 -0.30 -8.48 -9.02
C GLU A 64 0.48 -7.34 -9.69
N ASP A 65 -0.14 -6.69 -10.66
CA ASP A 65 0.36 -5.46 -11.27
C ASP A 65 0.14 -4.28 -10.30
N VAL A 66 1.13 -4.05 -9.44
CA VAL A 66 1.18 -2.91 -8.51
C VAL A 66 1.94 -1.75 -9.12
N ASP A 67 1.28 -0.60 -9.24
CA ASP A 67 1.84 0.64 -9.80
C ASP A 67 2.45 1.55 -8.74
N LEU A 68 1.99 1.45 -7.50
CA LEU A 68 2.45 2.26 -6.37
C LEU A 68 2.36 1.48 -5.06
N VAL A 69 3.41 1.56 -4.24
CA VAL A 69 3.38 1.09 -2.85
C VAL A 69 3.31 2.28 -1.90
N VAL A 70 2.36 2.25 -0.97
CA VAL A 70 2.27 3.26 0.10
C VAL A 70 2.76 2.66 1.41
N LEU A 71 3.87 3.20 1.92
CA LEU A 71 4.52 2.77 3.15
C LEU A 71 4.11 3.68 4.31
N GLN A 72 3.44 3.11 5.30
CA GLN A 72 3.06 3.76 6.55
C GLN A 72 4.04 3.45 7.68
N ARG A 73 4.65 2.25 7.67
CA ARG A 73 5.60 1.79 8.71
C ARG A 73 6.96 1.45 8.10
N PRO A 74 8.08 1.61 8.84
CA PRO A 74 9.42 1.36 8.29
C PRO A 74 9.62 -0.04 7.72
N HIS A 75 9.13 -1.09 8.39
CA HIS A 75 9.32 -2.48 8.00
C HIS A 75 8.46 -2.93 6.81
N GLU A 76 7.46 -2.13 6.41
CA GLU A 76 6.64 -2.43 5.24
C GLU A 76 7.45 -2.43 3.95
N LEU A 77 8.59 -1.73 3.90
CA LEU A 77 9.50 -1.80 2.76
C LEU A 77 10.03 -3.22 2.56
N GLU A 78 10.47 -3.87 3.63
CA GLU A 78 10.98 -5.25 3.59
C GLU A 78 9.86 -6.24 3.30
N LEU A 79 8.68 -6.01 3.89
CA LEU A 79 7.50 -6.84 3.68
C LEU A 79 7.05 -6.79 2.21
N ALA A 80 6.92 -5.58 1.64
CA ALA A 80 6.60 -5.39 0.24
C ALA A 80 7.67 -6.01 -0.67
N THR A 81 8.96 -5.83 -0.35
CA THR A 81 10.05 -6.46 -1.11
C THR A 81 9.92 -7.99 -1.14
N ARG A 82 9.66 -8.59 0.02
CA ARG A 82 9.50 -10.05 0.17
C ARG A 82 8.35 -10.58 -0.67
N TRP A 83 7.18 -9.95 -0.58
CA TRP A 83 5.95 -10.49 -1.16
C TRP A 83 5.75 -10.10 -2.62
N LEU A 84 6.19 -8.91 -3.05
CA LEU A 84 6.14 -8.52 -4.45
C LEU A 84 7.24 -9.17 -5.29
N GLY A 85 8.35 -9.60 -4.66
CA GLY A 85 9.55 -10.01 -5.39
C GLY A 85 10.20 -8.88 -6.20
N ARG A 86 9.80 -7.63 -5.94
CA ARG A 86 10.26 -6.38 -6.57
C ARG A 86 10.76 -5.46 -5.47
N ARG A 87 11.70 -4.56 -5.77
CA ARG A 87 12.25 -3.59 -4.80
C ARG A 87 11.44 -2.28 -4.86
N PRO A 88 10.59 -1.97 -3.86
CA PRO A 88 9.89 -0.69 -3.83
C PRO A 88 10.88 0.48 -3.79
N GLY A 89 10.63 1.51 -4.59
CA GLY A 89 11.51 2.65 -4.80
C GLY A 89 12.53 2.47 -5.93
N LEU A 90 12.69 1.25 -6.48
CA LEU A 90 13.55 0.99 -7.64
C LEU A 90 12.75 0.36 -8.79
N ASP A 91 12.05 -0.74 -8.50
CA ASP A 91 11.30 -1.51 -9.50
C ASP A 91 9.82 -1.12 -9.52
N VAL A 92 9.30 -0.56 -8.41
CA VAL A 92 7.93 -0.05 -8.27
C VAL A 92 7.96 1.29 -7.54
N PRO A 93 7.28 2.34 -8.01
CA PRO A 93 7.16 3.61 -7.31
C PRO A 93 6.69 3.47 -5.85
N THR A 94 7.12 4.38 -4.99
CA THR A 94 6.79 4.32 -3.55
C THR A 94 6.52 5.69 -2.98
N ALA A 95 5.44 5.79 -2.19
CA ALA A 95 5.15 6.93 -1.34
C ALA A 95 5.31 6.51 0.13
N ARG A 96 5.95 7.35 0.95
CA ARG A 96 6.19 7.05 2.38
C ARG A 96 5.59 8.14 3.24
N LEU A 97 4.81 7.74 4.24
CA LEU A 97 4.43 8.63 5.32
C LEU A 97 5.61 8.82 6.25
N LEU A 98 6.08 10.07 6.36
CA LEU A 98 7.10 10.45 7.32
C LEU A 98 6.40 10.96 8.58
N PRO A 99 6.90 10.62 9.79
CA PRO A 99 6.40 11.23 11.01
C PRO A 99 6.56 12.75 10.92
N GLU A 100 5.58 13.47 11.48
CA GLU A 100 5.58 14.92 11.51
C GLU A 100 6.89 15.38 12.17
N VAL A 101 7.67 16.20 11.44
CA VAL A 101 8.98 16.77 11.83
C VAL A 101 10.22 15.90 11.60
N ALA A 102 10.51 15.53 10.35
CA ALA A 102 11.90 15.54 9.85
C ALA A 102 12.30 16.97 9.46
N ARG A 103 12.20 17.95 10.38
CA ARG A 103 12.76 19.30 10.14
C ARG A 103 14.27 19.16 10.11
N ARG A 104 14.83 19.03 8.91
CA ARG A 104 16.26 19.17 8.66
C ARG A 104 16.66 20.55 9.17
N ARG A 105 17.28 20.63 10.35
CA ARG A 105 17.97 21.85 10.78
C ARG A 105 19.11 22.05 9.79
N VAL A 106 18.93 22.94 8.82
CA VAL A 106 20.07 23.55 8.13
C VAL A 106 20.78 24.36 9.22
N ARG A 107 21.91 23.84 9.71
CA ARG A 107 22.82 24.64 10.52
C ARG A 107 23.40 25.70 9.57
N ALA A 108 23.13 26.97 9.87
CA ALA A 108 23.87 28.10 9.35
C ALA A 108 25.27 28.12 9.97
#